data_AF-A0A8H5VZT7-F1
#
_entry.id   AF-A0A8H5VZT7-F1
#
_cell.length_a   1.000
_cell.length_b   1.000
_cell.length_c   1.000
_cell.angle_alpha   90.00
_cell.angle_beta   90.00
_cell.angle_gamma   90.00
#
_symmetry.space_group_name_H-M   'P 1'
#
loop_
_entity.id
_entity.type
_entity.pdbx_description
1 polymer ?
#
loop_
_entity_poly.entity_id
_entity_poly.type
_entity_poly.pdbx_seq_one_letter_code
_entity_poly.pdbx_strand_id
1 'polypeptide(L)'
;MAFEKKVKNRNETCQVDEGAACVLAVSSPTGKGWVKHGDFVQIAPNHVSINNPDAIQQIYGHKTGFVKGPLYDAFHQVTFVVFNTRNVPEHTPKRNYINPAFSALGWKYQLLKISNASNQRLDFSAWSEDEYGLIKIIDTRGESMNALGSLWPFLRSAMRYNTFNSFWKNGFRASAGLAKIGKEAFERRKDSADNSRKDLLSFLFNAKDPDTKQPIPEDEIIAESISFIVGGSDTTNSTMTNVIEPKLGSSYQHSIPTLGIMMDPRIFESPEAFRPDRWLELGAKFYVLV
;
A
#
# COMPACT_ATOMS: atom_id res chain seq x y z
N MET A 1 -15.77 18.73 -8.26
CA MET A 1 -16.19 19.81 -9.17
C MET A 1 -15.20 20.97 -9.28
N ALA A 2 -14.90 21.74 -8.23
CA ALA A 2 -14.01 22.92 -8.35
C ALA A 2 -12.56 22.54 -8.73
N PHE A 3 -12.00 21.50 -8.10
CA PHE A 3 -10.67 20.96 -8.43
C PHE A 3 -10.60 20.42 -9.86
N GLU A 4 -11.58 19.61 -10.29
CA GLU A 4 -11.65 19.06 -11.66
C GLU A 4 -11.69 20.16 -12.74
N LYS A 5 -12.40 21.28 -12.49
CA LYS A 5 -12.36 22.45 -13.38
C LYS A 5 -10.97 23.12 -13.39
N LYS A 6 -10.29 23.17 -12.24
CA LYS A 6 -8.91 23.69 -12.11
C LYS A 6 -7.88 22.81 -12.82
N VAL A 7 -8.06 21.49 -12.80
CA VAL A 7 -7.23 20.51 -13.54
C VAL A 7 -7.48 20.65 -15.04
N LYS A 8 -8.73 20.57 -15.50
CA LYS A 8 -9.08 20.71 -16.94
C LYS A 8 -8.56 21.99 -17.58
N ASN A 9 -8.49 23.10 -16.85
CA ASN A 9 -7.98 24.38 -17.36
C ASN A 9 -6.45 24.55 -17.28
N ARG A 10 -5.70 23.57 -16.74
CA ARG A 10 -4.23 23.60 -16.64
C ARG A 10 -3.53 22.32 -17.15
N ASN A 11 -4.26 21.45 -17.83
CA ASN A 11 -3.67 20.27 -18.46
C ASN A 11 -2.83 20.67 -19.69
N GLU A 12 -1.51 20.62 -19.55
CA GLU A 12 -0.64 20.39 -20.70
C GLU A 12 -0.81 18.92 -21.12
N THR A 13 -1.66 18.68 -22.13
CA THR A 13 -1.75 17.36 -22.76
C THR A 13 -0.44 17.00 -23.44
N CYS A 14 0.21 15.93 -23.00
CA CYS A 14 1.26 15.30 -23.80
C CYS A 14 0.67 14.90 -25.16
N GLN A 15 1.17 15.54 -26.22
CA GLN A 15 0.71 15.26 -27.58
C GLN A 15 1.10 13.83 -27.99
N VAL A 16 0.28 13.27 -28.89
CA VAL A 16 0.24 11.83 -29.19
C VAL A 16 1.60 11.29 -29.64
N ASP A 17 2.42 12.13 -30.26
CA ASP A 17 3.73 11.78 -30.82
C ASP A 17 4.84 11.56 -29.77
N GLU A 18 4.69 12.06 -28.54
CA GLU A 18 5.60 11.77 -27.39
C GLU A 18 5.05 10.66 -26.46
N GLY A 19 3.93 10.01 -26.80
CA GLY A 19 3.06 9.29 -25.85
C GLY A 19 3.75 8.34 -24.86
N ALA A 20 4.63 7.44 -25.32
CA ALA A 20 5.36 6.54 -24.42
C ALA A 20 6.45 7.25 -23.60
N ALA A 21 7.14 8.23 -24.18
CA ALA A 21 8.24 8.95 -23.54
C ALA A 21 7.74 9.88 -22.42
N CYS A 22 6.61 10.55 -22.61
CA CYS A 22 5.99 11.37 -21.57
C CYS A 22 5.54 10.53 -20.36
N VAL A 23 4.85 9.40 -20.60
CA VAL A 23 4.44 8.48 -19.51
C VAL A 23 5.64 7.98 -18.72
N LEU A 24 6.71 7.57 -19.41
CA LEU A 24 7.97 7.15 -18.79
C LEU A 24 8.65 8.29 -18.01
N ALA A 25 8.67 9.51 -18.54
CA ALA A 25 9.29 10.67 -17.90
C ALA A 25 8.57 11.09 -16.60
N VAL A 26 7.23 11.17 -16.63
CA VAL A 26 6.39 11.50 -15.46
C VAL A 26 6.45 10.41 -14.40
N SER A 27 6.67 9.15 -14.81
CA SER A 27 6.91 8.01 -13.91
C SER A 27 8.32 7.91 -13.34
N SER A 28 9.25 8.75 -13.81
CA SER A 28 10.65 8.69 -13.38
C SER A 28 10.77 9.13 -11.91
N PRO A 29 11.45 8.35 -11.05
CA PRO A 29 11.68 8.74 -9.65
C PRO A 29 12.56 9.99 -9.51
N THR A 30 13.19 10.44 -10.61
CA THR A 30 14.07 11.63 -10.62
C THR A 30 13.33 12.97 -10.58
N GLY A 31 11.99 12.99 -10.58
CA GLY A 31 11.19 14.21 -10.62
C GLY A 31 11.22 14.98 -11.96
N LYS A 32 12.19 14.71 -12.84
CA LYS A 32 12.47 15.48 -14.06
C LYS A 32 11.32 15.55 -15.07
N GLY A 33 10.45 14.54 -15.13
CA GLY A 33 9.26 14.59 -16.02
C GLY A 33 8.30 15.72 -15.66
N TRP A 34 8.09 15.96 -14.37
CA TRP A 34 7.24 17.03 -13.84
C TRP A 34 7.85 18.42 -14.06
N VAL A 35 9.19 18.50 -14.09
CA VAL A 35 9.91 19.73 -14.48
C VAL A 35 9.71 20.06 -15.96
N LYS A 36 9.59 19.04 -16.85
CA LYS A 36 9.33 19.24 -18.30
C LYS A 36 7.86 19.55 -18.61
N HIS A 37 6.92 18.90 -17.93
CA HIS A 37 5.48 18.89 -18.30
C HIS A 37 4.54 19.52 -17.26
N GLY A 38 5.09 20.12 -16.21
CA GLY A 38 4.33 20.75 -15.13
C GLY A 38 3.78 19.79 -14.06
N ASP A 39 3.15 20.39 -13.05
CA ASP A 39 2.62 19.70 -11.86
C ASP A 39 1.43 18.75 -12.14
N PHE A 40 0.77 18.85 -13.30
CA PHE A 40 -0.45 18.13 -13.66
C PHE A 40 -0.32 17.57 -15.08
N VAL A 41 -0.12 16.25 -15.22
CA VAL A 41 0.14 15.62 -16.52
C VAL A 41 -0.85 14.50 -16.81
N GLN A 42 -1.55 14.58 -17.93
CA GLN A 42 -2.49 13.53 -18.35
C GLN A 42 -1.73 12.37 -19.02
N ILE A 43 -1.64 11.24 -18.32
CA ILE A 43 -0.90 10.04 -18.78
C ILE A 43 -1.78 8.98 -19.46
N ALA A 44 -3.11 9.10 -19.32
CA ALA A 44 -4.09 8.32 -20.09
C ALA A 44 -5.41 9.11 -20.23
N PRO A 45 -6.34 8.72 -21.12
CA PRO A 45 -7.59 9.47 -21.34
C PRO A 45 -8.39 9.77 -20.07
N ASN A 46 -8.34 8.86 -19.07
CA ASN A 46 -9.00 9.00 -17.77
C ASN A 46 -8.01 8.99 -16.58
N HIS A 47 -6.73 9.34 -16.79
CA HIS A 47 -5.70 9.33 -15.75
C HIS A 47 -4.85 10.61 -15.81
N VAL A 48 -4.91 11.42 -14.76
CA VAL A 48 -4.02 12.57 -14.55
C VAL A 48 -3.08 12.24 -13.40
N SER A 49 -1.79 12.29 -13.68
CA SER A 49 -0.71 12.24 -12.69
C SER A 49 -0.56 13.64 -12.08
N ILE A 50 -0.41 13.74 -10.76
CA ILE A 50 -0.31 15.02 -10.05
C ILE A 50 0.90 15.02 -9.11
N ASN A 51 1.77 16.04 -9.23
CA ASN A 51 2.91 16.29 -8.35
C ASN A 51 2.87 17.73 -7.82
N ASN A 52 1.83 18.03 -7.03
CA ASN A 52 1.62 19.34 -6.43
C ASN A 52 1.25 19.18 -4.94
N PRO A 53 1.95 19.85 -4.00
CA PRO A 53 1.69 19.70 -2.57
C PRO A 53 0.32 20.24 -2.14
N ASP A 54 -0.18 21.31 -2.76
CA ASP A 54 -1.49 21.87 -2.44
C ASP A 54 -2.64 20.92 -2.83
N ALA A 55 -2.39 20.00 -3.77
CA ALA A 55 -3.35 18.97 -4.17
C ALA A 55 -3.50 17.85 -3.13
N ILE A 56 -2.53 17.62 -2.23
CA ILE A 56 -2.56 16.51 -1.26
C ILE A 56 -3.84 16.57 -0.41
N GLN A 57 -4.09 17.71 0.24
CA GLN A 57 -5.27 17.89 1.10
C GLN A 57 -6.58 17.95 0.30
N GLN A 58 -6.52 18.29 -0.98
CA GLN A 58 -7.70 18.31 -1.86
C GLN A 58 -8.08 16.91 -2.38
N ILE A 59 -7.14 15.96 -2.37
CA ILE A 59 -7.33 14.57 -2.82
C ILE A 59 -7.52 13.65 -1.61
N TYR A 60 -6.52 13.56 -0.73
CA TYR A 60 -6.48 12.67 0.43
C TYR A 60 -7.16 13.23 1.68
N GLY A 61 -7.55 14.51 1.68
CA GLY A 61 -8.24 15.13 2.82
C GLY A 61 -9.59 14.49 3.14
N HIS A 62 -10.09 14.72 4.36
CA HIS A 62 -11.37 14.19 4.78
C HIS A 62 -12.54 14.79 3.99
N LYS A 63 -13.47 13.94 3.54
CA LYS A 63 -14.71 14.31 2.82
C LYS A 63 -14.49 15.04 1.48
N THR A 64 -13.33 14.86 0.83
CA THR A 64 -13.04 15.41 -0.51
C THR A 64 -13.90 14.81 -1.62
N GLY A 65 -14.44 13.61 -1.40
CA GLY A 65 -15.23 12.86 -2.38
C GLY A 65 -14.39 11.99 -3.33
N PHE A 66 -13.05 12.06 -3.25
CA PHE A 66 -12.18 11.12 -3.93
C PHE A 66 -12.21 9.75 -3.22
N VAL A 67 -12.18 8.69 -4.01
CA VAL A 67 -12.13 7.30 -3.54
C VAL A 67 -10.96 6.58 -4.22
N LYS A 68 -10.53 5.45 -3.64
CA LYS A 68 -9.49 4.59 -4.22
C LYS A 68 -9.83 4.23 -5.67
N GLY A 69 -8.85 4.27 -6.57
CA GLY A 69 -9.06 4.05 -8.00
C GLY A 69 -9.39 2.59 -8.37
N PRO A 70 -9.87 2.31 -9.60
CA PRO A 70 -10.19 0.95 -10.07
C PRO A 70 -9.02 -0.03 -10.10
N LEU A 71 -7.78 0.42 -9.86
CA LEU A 71 -6.61 -0.43 -9.63
C LEU A 71 -6.85 -1.40 -8.45
N TYR A 72 -7.48 -0.91 -7.38
CA TYR A 72 -7.63 -1.65 -6.12
C TYR A 72 -8.50 -2.91 -6.24
N ASP A 73 -9.42 -2.98 -7.24
CA ASP A 73 -10.22 -4.17 -7.51
C ASP A 73 -9.37 -5.41 -7.86
N ALA A 74 -8.17 -5.21 -8.41
CA ALA A 74 -7.27 -6.31 -8.76
C ALA A 74 -6.68 -7.02 -7.53
N PHE A 75 -6.71 -6.38 -6.35
CA PHE A 75 -6.26 -6.94 -5.09
C PHE A 75 -7.35 -7.72 -4.34
N HIS A 76 -8.49 -8.01 -4.99
CA HIS A 76 -9.51 -8.88 -4.40
C HIS A 76 -8.99 -10.32 -4.28
N GLN A 77 -8.95 -10.86 -3.06
CA GLN A 77 -8.52 -12.24 -2.77
C GLN A 77 -9.71 -13.11 -2.34
N VAL A 78 -10.09 -13.04 -1.06
CA VAL A 78 -11.21 -13.79 -0.48
C VAL A 78 -12.47 -12.90 -0.47
N THR A 79 -12.36 -11.74 0.17
CA THR A 79 -13.37 -10.66 0.17
C THR A 79 -12.67 -9.30 0.08
N PHE A 80 -13.44 -8.22 0.00
CA PHE A 80 -12.94 -6.85 0.11
C PHE A 80 -12.60 -6.51 1.58
N VAL A 81 -11.40 -5.99 1.76
CA VAL A 81 -10.76 -5.57 3.03
C VAL A 81 -10.65 -4.06 3.09
N VAL A 82 -10.33 -3.48 4.23
CA VAL A 82 -10.15 -2.02 4.37
C VAL A 82 -9.18 -1.44 3.31
N PHE A 83 -8.14 -2.18 2.94
CA PHE A 83 -7.17 -1.76 1.93
C PHE A 83 -7.81 -1.54 0.54
N ASN A 84 -8.52 -2.53 0.00
CA ASN A 84 -9.04 -2.51 -1.37
C ASN A 84 -10.51 -2.05 -1.50
N THR A 85 -11.25 -1.94 -0.40
CA THR A 85 -12.63 -1.40 -0.42
C THR A 85 -12.63 0.06 -0.87
N ARG A 86 -13.41 0.34 -1.92
CA ARG A 86 -13.56 1.67 -2.55
C ARG A 86 -14.84 2.39 -2.14
N ASN A 87 -15.90 1.63 -1.79
CA ASN A 87 -17.18 2.18 -1.37
C ASN A 87 -17.08 2.75 0.06
N VAL A 88 -17.42 4.02 0.26
CA VAL A 88 -17.23 4.72 1.56
C VAL A 88 -18.12 4.14 2.68
N PRO A 89 -19.44 3.93 2.46
CA PRO A 89 -20.29 3.14 3.34
C PRO A 89 -19.73 1.79 3.79
N GLU A 90 -19.09 1.01 2.92
CA GLU A 90 -18.52 -0.31 3.27
C GLU A 90 -17.14 -0.18 3.96
N HIS A 91 -16.33 0.80 3.54
CA HIS A 91 -15.00 1.04 4.08
C HIS A 91 -15.03 1.57 5.52
N THR A 92 -16.07 2.34 5.87
CA THR A 92 -16.21 2.97 7.19
C THR A 92 -16.31 1.96 8.34
N PRO A 93 -17.23 0.96 8.33
CA PRO A 93 -17.28 -0.06 9.36
C PRO A 93 -16.00 -0.91 9.38
N LYS A 94 -15.44 -1.23 8.20
CA LYS A 94 -14.17 -1.96 8.07
C LYS A 94 -13.01 -1.29 8.80
N ARG A 95 -12.80 0.00 8.54
CA ARG A 95 -11.82 0.81 9.28
C ARG A 95 -12.13 0.84 10.79
N ASN A 96 -13.39 1.00 11.17
CA ASN A 96 -13.78 1.17 12.57
C ASN A 96 -13.51 -0.06 13.43
N TYR A 97 -13.72 -1.28 12.92
CA TYR A 97 -13.43 -2.50 13.67
C TYR A 97 -11.92 -2.82 13.73
N ILE A 98 -11.11 -2.29 12.79
CA ILE A 98 -9.65 -2.48 12.74
C ILE A 98 -8.90 -1.50 13.66
N ASN A 99 -9.35 -0.24 13.74
CA ASN A 99 -8.70 0.82 14.51
C ASN A 99 -8.23 0.42 15.94
N PRO A 100 -8.98 -0.37 16.74
CA PRO A 100 -8.52 -0.77 18.08
C PRO A 100 -7.21 -1.57 18.09
N ALA A 101 -6.98 -2.40 17.07
CA ALA A 101 -5.77 -3.21 16.93
C ALA A 101 -4.51 -2.35 16.73
N PHE A 102 -4.68 -1.20 16.07
CA PHE A 102 -3.62 -0.20 15.82
C PHE A 102 -3.60 0.96 16.83
N SER A 103 -4.37 0.85 17.93
CA SER A 103 -4.32 1.83 19.01
C SER A 103 -2.97 1.80 19.75
N ALA A 104 -2.59 2.92 20.39
CA ALA A 104 -1.36 3.00 21.18
C ALA A 104 -1.27 1.92 22.28
N LEU A 105 -2.42 1.48 22.82
CA LEU A 105 -2.49 0.38 23.78
C LEU A 105 -2.19 -0.98 23.11
N GLY A 106 -2.72 -1.24 21.92
CA GLY A 106 -2.39 -2.44 21.13
C GLY A 106 -0.89 -2.52 20.82
N TRP A 107 -0.30 -1.41 20.35
CA TRP A 107 1.13 -1.32 20.08
C TRP A 107 2.01 -1.49 21.32
N LYS A 108 1.60 -0.97 22.49
CA LYS A 108 2.34 -1.16 23.75
C LYS A 108 2.56 -2.65 24.07
N TYR A 109 1.55 -3.50 23.88
CA TYR A 109 1.71 -4.95 24.10
C TYR A 109 2.68 -5.61 23.12
N GLN A 110 2.67 -5.17 21.85
CA GLN A 110 3.58 -5.73 20.83
C GLN A 110 5.02 -5.28 21.05
N LEU A 111 5.25 -4.01 21.38
CA LEU A 111 6.57 -3.47 21.70
C LEU A 111 7.16 -4.12 22.96
N LEU A 112 6.36 -4.37 23.99
CA LEU A 112 6.81 -5.08 25.19
C LEU A 112 7.23 -6.54 24.92
N LYS A 113 6.59 -7.23 23.98
CA LYS A 113 7.06 -8.56 23.55
C LYS A 113 8.41 -8.47 22.84
N ILE A 114 8.57 -7.50 21.94
CA ILE A 114 9.82 -7.29 21.21
C ILE A 114 10.94 -6.93 22.19
N SER A 115 10.72 -5.99 23.12
CA SER A 115 11.75 -5.59 24.11
C SER A 115 12.14 -6.71 25.07
N ASN A 116 11.18 -7.55 25.49
CA ASN A 116 11.45 -8.66 26.40
C ASN A 116 12.12 -9.85 25.67
N ALA A 117 11.92 -9.99 24.36
CA ALA A 117 12.66 -10.92 23.52
C ALA A 117 14.05 -10.40 23.11
N SER A 118 14.22 -9.08 22.93
CA SER A 118 15.45 -8.44 22.44
C SER A 118 16.54 -8.24 23.50
N ASN A 119 16.54 -9.04 24.57
CA ASN A 119 17.69 -9.13 25.49
C ASN A 119 18.89 -9.84 24.83
N GLN A 120 18.68 -10.48 23.67
CA GLN A 120 19.72 -10.91 22.75
C GLN A 120 19.88 -9.86 21.64
N ARG A 121 21.12 -9.69 21.16
CA ARG A 121 21.43 -8.87 19.97
C ARG A 121 20.51 -9.29 18.82
N LEU A 122 19.80 -8.33 18.21
CA LEU A 122 19.01 -8.57 17.01
C LEU A 122 19.96 -8.88 15.84
N ASP A 123 20.22 -10.17 15.65
CA ASP A 123 21.00 -10.68 14.53
C ASP A 123 20.09 -10.87 13.30
N PHE A 124 20.15 -9.92 12.38
CA PHE A 124 19.38 -9.96 11.14
C PHE A 124 19.81 -11.11 10.21
N SER A 125 20.99 -11.72 10.39
CA SER A 125 21.41 -12.87 9.59
C SER A 125 20.67 -14.16 9.96
N ALA A 126 20.16 -14.27 11.18
CA ALA A 126 19.33 -15.38 11.63
C ALA A 126 17.92 -15.39 11.01
N TRP A 127 17.49 -14.29 10.38
CA TRP A 127 16.19 -14.16 9.68
C TRP A 127 16.29 -14.50 8.19
N SER A 128 17.35 -15.20 7.77
CA SER A 128 17.58 -15.58 6.37
C SER A 128 16.79 -16.81 5.90
N GLU A 129 16.20 -17.60 6.81
CA GLU A 129 15.37 -18.75 6.46
C GLU A 129 13.90 -18.34 6.28
N ASP A 130 13.49 -18.18 5.01
CA ASP A 130 12.08 -18.03 4.63
C ASP A 130 11.38 -19.41 4.60
N GLU A 131 11.05 -19.92 5.80
CA GLU A 131 10.45 -21.25 6.05
C GLU A 131 9.26 -21.59 5.12
N TYR A 132 8.49 -20.57 4.73
CA TYR A 132 7.28 -20.71 3.92
C TYR A 132 7.42 -20.19 2.48
N GLY A 133 8.59 -19.67 2.09
CA GLY A 133 8.78 -18.96 0.81
C GLY A 133 7.91 -17.69 0.69
N LEU A 134 7.50 -17.11 1.82
CA LEU A 134 6.58 -15.98 1.92
C LEU A 134 7.09 -14.73 1.21
N ILE A 135 8.39 -14.43 1.27
CA ILE A 135 8.97 -13.24 0.60
C ILE A 135 8.70 -13.35 -0.90
N LYS A 136 9.05 -14.49 -1.50
CA LYS A 136 8.85 -14.76 -2.93
C LYS A 136 7.37 -14.84 -3.30
N ILE A 137 6.54 -15.41 -2.44
CA ILE A 137 5.09 -15.52 -2.65
C ILE A 137 4.43 -14.14 -2.65
N ILE A 138 4.76 -13.27 -1.69
CA ILE A 138 4.19 -11.94 -1.56
C ILE A 138 4.62 -11.07 -2.75
N ASP A 139 5.91 -11.08 -3.11
CA ASP A 139 6.48 -10.35 -4.24
C ASP A 139 5.87 -10.78 -5.59
N THR A 140 5.91 -12.08 -5.91
CA THR A 140 5.32 -12.64 -7.16
C THR A 140 3.81 -12.37 -7.26
N ARG A 141 3.10 -12.40 -6.11
CA ARG A 141 1.69 -11.98 -6.04
C ARG A 141 1.56 -10.49 -6.35
N GLY A 142 2.35 -9.64 -5.69
CA GLY A 142 2.35 -8.19 -5.82
C GLY A 142 2.53 -7.73 -7.26
N GLU A 143 3.59 -8.20 -7.93
CA GLU A 143 3.84 -7.93 -9.36
C GLU A 143 2.64 -8.28 -10.23
N SER A 144 2.09 -9.50 -10.06
CA SER A 144 0.97 -9.97 -10.87
C SER A 144 -0.33 -9.20 -10.62
N MET A 145 -0.59 -8.77 -9.38
CA MET A 145 -1.75 -7.95 -9.04
C MET A 145 -1.61 -6.51 -9.56
N ASN A 146 -0.41 -5.92 -9.48
CA ASN A 146 -0.12 -4.61 -10.07
C ASN A 146 -0.30 -4.62 -11.60
N ALA A 147 0.20 -5.66 -12.27
CA ALA A 147 -0.04 -5.87 -13.70
C ALA A 147 -1.53 -6.04 -14.00
N LEU A 148 -2.27 -6.85 -13.21
CA LEU A 148 -3.71 -7.06 -13.40
C LEU A 148 -4.51 -5.77 -13.22
N GLY A 149 -4.16 -4.95 -12.24
CA GLY A 149 -4.79 -3.65 -12.00
C GLY A 149 -4.58 -2.67 -13.16
N SER A 150 -3.43 -2.74 -13.82
CA SER A 150 -3.08 -1.89 -14.96
C SER A 150 -3.84 -2.27 -16.25
N LEU A 151 -4.43 -3.47 -16.32
CA LEU A 151 -5.25 -3.91 -17.44
C LEU A 151 -6.67 -3.34 -17.37
N TRP A 152 -7.27 -3.16 -18.56
CA TRP A 152 -8.68 -2.77 -18.71
C TRP A 152 -9.59 -3.78 -17.97
N PRO A 153 -10.59 -3.34 -17.17
CA PRO A 153 -11.47 -4.21 -16.40
C PRO A 153 -11.97 -5.50 -17.06
N PHE A 154 -12.39 -5.49 -18.34
CA PHE A 154 -12.86 -6.71 -19.01
C PHE A 154 -11.74 -7.75 -19.26
N LEU A 155 -10.51 -7.29 -19.49
CA LEU A 155 -9.34 -8.18 -19.65
C LEU A 155 -8.98 -8.86 -18.33
N ARG A 156 -9.20 -8.21 -17.18
CA ARG A 156 -8.82 -8.76 -15.87
C ARG A 156 -9.44 -10.13 -15.59
N SER A 157 -10.70 -10.33 -15.98
CA SER A 157 -11.37 -11.63 -15.89
C SER A 157 -10.80 -12.64 -16.87
N ALA A 158 -10.50 -12.23 -18.11
CA ALA A 158 -9.91 -13.11 -19.12
C ALA A 158 -8.49 -13.58 -18.75
N MET A 159 -7.67 -12.70 -18.15
CA MET A 159 -6.29 -13.05 -17.77
C MET A 159 -6.21 -14.14 -16.70
N ARG A 160 -7.25 -14.33 -15.87
CA ARG A 160 -7.34 -15.47 -14.93
C ARG A 160 -7.29 -16.83 -15.64
N TYR A 161 -7.75 -16.89 -16.89
CA TYR A 161 -7.75 -18.09 -17.72
C TYR A 161 -6.53 -18.18 -18.65
N ASN A 162 -5.71 -17.13 -18.74
CA ASN A 162 -4.50 -17.11 -19.57
C ASN A 162 -3.32 -17.82 -18.87
N THR A 163 -3.45 -19.14 -18.71
CA THR A 163 -2.48 -20.00 -18.01
C THR A 163 -1.24 -20.35 -18.85
N PHE A 164 -1.18 -19.91 -20.11
CA PHE A 164 -0.06 -20.18 -21.03
C PHE A 164 1.20 -19.37 -20.71
N ASN A 165 1.04 -18.21 -20.06
CA ASN A 165 2.16 -17.40 -19.61
C ASN A 165 2.53 -17.75 -18.16
N SER A 166 3.81 -18.02 -17.91
CA SER A 166 4.36 -18.35 -16.60
C SER A 166 4.16 -17.23 -15.57
N PHE A 167 4.21 -15.96 -15.96
CA PHE A 167 3.97 -14.80 -15.08
C PHE A 167 2.59 -14.86 -14.41
N TRP A 168 1.53 -14.91 -15.22
CA TRP A 168 0.15 -14.99 -14.72
C TRP A 168 -0.09 -16.26 -13.91
N LYS A 169 0.37 -17.40 -14.42
CA LYS A 169 0.27 -18.70 -13.75
C LYS A 169 0.96 -18.71 -12.37
N ASN A 170 2.14 -18.11 -12.26
CA ASN A 170 2.89 -18.03 -11.00
C ASN A 170 2.24 -17.01 -10.05
N GLY A 171 1.78 -15.85 -10.53
CA GLY A 171 1.06 -14.85 -9.76
C GLY A 171 -0.23 -15.37 -9.12
N PHE A 172 -1.07 -16.09 -9.87
CA PHE A 172 -2.28 -16.71 -9.32
C PHE A 172 -1.96 -17.87 -8.36
N ARG A 173 -0.90 -18.65 -8.61
CA ARG A 173 -0.42 -19.68 -7.68
C ARG A 173 0.09 -19.08 -6.37
N ALA A 174 0.85 -17.99 -6.43
CA ALA A 174 1.32 -17.27 -5.26
C ALA A 174 0.14 -16.67 -4.47
N SER A 175 -0.82 -16.06 -5.16
CA SER A 175 -2.07 -15.54 -4.57
C SER A 175 -2.85 -16.62 -3.81
N ALA A 176 -2.98 -17.82 -4.40
CA ALA A 176 -3.65 -18.97 -3.78
C ALA A 176 -2.84 -19.59 -2.63
N GLY A 177 -1.51 -19.67 -2.77
CA GLY A 177 -0.60 -20.15 -1.73
C GLY A 177 -0.67 -19.28 -0.47
N LEU A 178 -0.62 -17.95 -0.63
CA LEU A 178 -0.76 -17.01 0.48
C LEU A 178 -2.14 -17.11 1.15
N ALA A 179 -3.21 -17.26 0.37
CA ALA A 179 -4.56 -17.46 0.92
C ALA A 179 -4.68 -18.77 1.71
N LYS A 180 -4.04 -19.85 1.23
CA LYS A 180 -3.95 -21.13 1.94
C LYS A 180 -3.19 -20.99 3.26
N ILE A 181 -2.01 -20.39 3.26
CA ILE A 181 -1.20 -20.16 4.48
C ILE A 181 -1.99 -19.31 5.49
N GLY A 182 -2.62 -18.23 5.05
CA GLY A 182 -3.45 -17.37 5.89
C GLY A 182 -4.63 -18.12 6.53
N LYS A 183 -5.35 -18.94 5.74
CA LYS A 183 -6.43 -19.78 6.26
C LYS A 183 -5.94 -20.83 7.24
N GLU A 184 -4.88 -21.58 6.93
CA GLU A 184 -4.33 -22.59 7.83
C GLU A 184 -3.82 -21.98 9.15
N ALA A 185 -3.22 -20.78 9.11
CA ALA A 185 -2.83 -20.05 10.31
C ALA A 185 -4.03 -19.59 11.15
N PHE A 186 -5.12 -19.18 10.51
CA PHE A 186 -6.39 -18.84 11.15
C PHE A 186 -7.02 -20.06 11.84
N GLU A 187 -7.20 -21.18 11.15
CA GLU A 187 -7.82 -22.39 11.72
C GLU A 187 -6.99 -22.92 12.90
N ARG A 188 -5.65 -23.04 12.75
CA ARG A 188 -4.76 -23.43 13.86
C ARG A 188 -4.90 -22.54 15.09
N ARG A 189 -5.14 -21.24 14.90
CA ARG A 189 -5.30 -20.26 15.99
C ARG A 189 -6.68 -20.31 16.64
N LYS A 190 -7.72 -20.63 15.84
CA LYS A 190 -9.11 -20.84 16.27
C LYS A 190 -9.21 -22.09 17.14
N ASP A 191 -8.60 -23.19 16.69
CA ASP A 191 -8.58 -24.48 17.39
C ASP A 191 -7.75 -24.44 18.68
N SER A 192 -6.73 -23.57 18.78
CA SER A 192 -5.81 -23.56 19.91
C SER A 192 -6.41 -23.08 21.25
N ALA A 193 -7.66 -22.59 21.26
CA ALA A 193 -8.43 -22.08 22.41
C ALA A 193 -7.76 -21.02 23.32
N ASP A 194 -6.52 -20.61 23.02
CA ASP A 194 -5.73 -19.67 23.80
C ASP A 194 -6.28 -18.24 23.68
N ASN A 195 -7.01 -17.79 24.69
CA ASN A 195 -7.51 -16.41 24.80
C ASN A 195 -6.55 -15.45 25.53
N SER A 196 -5.41 -15.96 26.02
CA SER A 196 -4.39 -15.17 26.72
C SER A 196 -3.54 -14.35 25.74
N ARG A 197 -3.20 -14.94 24.58
CA ARG A 197 -2.43 -14.28 23.52
C ARG A 197 -3.17 -13.06 22.97
N LYS A 198 -2.63 -11.87 23.23
CA LYS A 198 -3.05 -10.61 22.58
C LYS A 198 -2.15 -10.31 21.38
N ASP A 199 -2.73 -10.31 20.19
CA ASP A 199 -2.14 -9.95 18.89
C ASP A 199 -3.24 -9.46 17.94
N LEU A 200 -2.88 -9.05 16.71
CA LEU A 200 -3.81 -8.49 15.72
C LEU A 200 -5.00 -9.42 15.42
N LEU A 201 -4.75 -10.73 15.30
CA LEU A 201 -5.79 -11.72 15.04
C LEU A 201 -6.73 -11.89 16.25
N SER A 202 -6.21 -11.84 17.47
CA SER A 202 -7.06 -11.76 18.68
C SER A 202 -7.89 -10.47 18.75
N PHE A 203 -7.48 -9.35 18.15
CA PHE A 203 -8.38 -8.19 18.00
C PHE A 203 -9.48 -8.48 16.99
N LEU A 204 -9.17 -9.07 15.82
CA LEU A 204 -10.18 -9.41 14.80
C LEU A 204 -11.22 -10.43 15.30
N PHE A 205 -10.84 -11.44 16.08
CA PHE A 205 -11.81 -12.38 16.69
C PHE A 205 -12.78 -11.72 17.68
N ASN A 206 -12.36 -10.65 18.36
CA ASN A 206 -13.20 -9.90 19.29
C ASN A 206 -13.90 -8.71 18.62
N ALA A 207 -13.57 -8.43 17.36
CA ALA A 207 -14.11 -7.33 16.61
C ALA A 207 -15.56 -7.61 16.18
N LYS A 208 -16.39 -6.58 16.24
CA LYS A 208 -17.80 -6.63 15.89
C LYS A 208 -18.08 -5.52 14.89
N ASP A 209 -18.96 -5.84 13.95
CA ASP A 209 -19.46 -4.86 13.00
C ASP A 209 -20.13 -3.69 13.75
N PRO A 210 -19.75 -2.42 13.46
CA PRO A 210 -20.28 -1.27 14.19
C PRO A 210 -21.79 -1.07 14.08
N ASP A 211 -22.41 -1.52 13.00
CA ASP A 211 -23.81 -1.22 12.67
C ASP A 211 -24.73 -2.38 13.11
N THR A 212 -24.36 -3.62 12.79
CA THR A 212 -25.12 -4.83 13.14
C THR A 212 -24.80 -5.41 14.52
N LYS A 213 -23.67 -5.00 15.13
CA LYS A 213 -23.10 -5.53 16.39
C LYS A 213 -22.78 -7.03 16.39
N GLN A 214 -22.83 -7.68 15.23
CA GLN A 214 -22.47 -9.09 15.08
C GLN A 214 -20.95 -9.29 14.99
N PRO A 215 -20.43 -10.49 15.31
CA PRO A 215 -19.06 -10.87 14.95
C PRO A 215 -18.82 -10.73 13.45
N ILE A 216 -17.59 -10.39 13.07
CA ILE A 216 -17.18 -10.29 11.67
C ILE A 216 -17.10 -11.69 11.04
N PRO A 217 -17.49 -11.89 9.76
CA PRO A 217 -17.37 -13.18 9.10
C PRO A 217 -15.93 -13.72 9.07
N GLU A 218 -15.77 -15.04 9.17
CA GLU A 218 -14.45 -15.69 9.23
C GLU A 218 -13.62 -15.41 7.97
N ASP A 219 -14.23 -15.42 6.78
CA ASP A 219 -13.58 -15.09 5.50
C ASP A 219 -13.02 -13.65 5.48
N GLU A 220 -13.65 -12.73 6.20
CA GLU A 220 -13.21 -11.34 6.34
C GLU A 220 -12.05 -11.21 7.34
N ILE A 221 -12.08 -11.97 8.44
CA ILE A 221 -10.93 -12.08 9.37
C ILE A 221 -9.70 -12.68 8.66
N ILE A 222 -9.89 -13.72 7.85
CA ILE A 222 -8.84 -14.32 7.03
C ILE A 222 -8.30 -13.31 6.01
N ALA A 223 -9.18 -12.59 5.31
CA ALA A 223 -8.78 -11.60 4.31
C ALA A 223 -7.99 -10.43 4.91
N GLU A 224 -8.46 -9.84 6.02
CA GLU A 224 -7.75 -8.77 6.73
C GLU A 224 -6.40 -9.25 7.27
N SER A 225 -6.33 -10.49 7.80
CA SER A 225 -5.07 -11.09 8.26
C SER A 225 -4.04 -11.22 7.13
N ILE A 226 -4.46 -11.66 5.93
CA ILE A 226 -3.60 -11.69 4.74
C ILE A 226 -3.19 -10.27 4.32
N SER A 227 -4.11 -9.31 4.40
CA SER A 227 -3.84 -7.90 4.09
C SER A 227 -2.80 -7.28 5.03
N PHE A 228 -2.80 -7.64 6.32
CA PHE A 228 -1.80 -7.18 7.29
C PHE A 228 -0.42 -7.80 7.04
N ILE A 229 -0.35 -9.08 6.64
CA ILE A 229 0.92 -9.73 6.28
C ILE A 229 1.56 -9.03 5.09
N VAL A 230 0.82 -8.86 3.98
CA VAL A 230 1.33 -8.20 2.77
C VAL A 230 1.70 -6.74 3.05
N GLY A 231 0.76 -5.97 3.61
CA GLY A 231 0.95 -4.55 3.86
C GLY A 231 2.05 -4.25 4.88
N GLY A 232 2.26 -5.13 5.86
CA GLY A 232 3.32 -5.00 6.85
C GLY A 232 4.70 -5.37 6.31
N SER A 233 4.81 -6.49 5.58
CA SER A 233 6.11 -7.01 5.13
C SER A 233 6.77 -6.14 4.06
N ASP A 234 6.08 -5.90 2.93
CA ASP A 234 6.70 -5.25 1.76
C ASP A 234 7.14 -3.83 2.08
N THR A 235 6.23 -3.01 2.64
CA THR A 235 6.51 -1.59 2.88
C THR A 235 7.54 -1.39 3.97
N THR A 236 7.53 -2.23 5.03
CA THR A 236 8.53 -2.14 6.10
C THR A 236 9.89 -2.59 5.61
N ASN A 237 9.96 -3.66 4.81
CA ASN A 237 11.21 -4.13 4.23
C ASN A 237 11.84 -3.07 3.31
N SER A 238 11.09 -2.55 2.32
CA SER A 238 11.59 -1.47 1.44
C SER A 238 11.99 -0.22 2.22
N THR A 239 11.24 0.17 3.26
CA THR A 239 11.59 1.31 4.11
C THR A 239 12.88 1.05 4.89
N MET A 240 13.06 -0.15 5.43
CA MET A 240 14.25 -0.53 6.20
C MET A 240 15.49 -0.63 5.31
N THR A 241 15.38 -1.19 4.10
CA THR A 241 16.44 -1.15 3.09
C THR A 241 16.85 0.29 2.78
N ASN A 242 15.90 1.19 2.50
CA ASN A 242 16.17 2.60 2.21
C ASN A 242 16.81 3.37 3.39
N VAL A 243 16.59 2.93 4.63
CA VAL A 243 17.24 3.51 5.82
C VAL A 243 18.66 2.97 6.02
N ILE A 244 18.90 1.69 5.71
CA ILE A 244 20.19 1.02 5.88
C ILE A 244 21.16 1.34 4.73
N GLU A 245 20.67 1.60 3.52
CA GLU A 245 21.47 1.79 2.31
C GLU A 245 21.38 3.23 1.75
N PRO A 246 21.98 4.25 2.41
CA PRO A 246 21.97 5.63 1.91
C PRO A 246 22.89 5.87 0.68
N LYS A 247 23.38 4.82 0.01
CA LYS A 247 24.33 4.90 -1.11
C LYS A 247 24.13 3.83 -2.19
N LEU A 248 23.00 3.83 -2.87
CA LEU A 248 22.86 3.34 -4.25
C LEU A 248 21.64 4.00 -4.90
N GLY A 249 21.79 4.51 -6.12
CA GLY A 249 20.68 5.10 -6.89
C GLY A 249 20.10 4.12 -7.92
N SER A 250 18.89 4.41 -8.44
CA SER A 250 18.09 3.62 -9.42
C SER A 250 17.15 2.57 -8.75
N SER A 251 15.86 2.37 -9.09
CA SER A 251 14.93 3.04 -10.03
C SER A 251 13.43 2.67 -9.78
N TYR A 252 12.51 3.39 -10.45
CA TYR A 252 11.03 3.17 -10.59
C TYR A 252 10.14 3.57 -9.38
N GLN A 253 8.80 3.71 -9.42
CA GLN A 253 7.77 3.63 -10.50
C GLN A 253 6.57 4.64 -10.30
N HIS A 254 5.37 4.40 -10.86
CA HIS A 254 4.24 5.38 -10.95
C HIS A 254 3.32 5.50 -9.70
N SER A 255 2.94 6.73 -9.31
CA SER A 255 1.85 7.07 -8.36
C SER A 255 1.60 8.61 -8.39
N ILE A 256 0.67 9.19 -7.60
CA ILE A 256 1.00 10.50 -6.97
C ILE A 256 2.26 10.21 -6.16
N PRO A 257 3.43 10.67 -6.59
CA PRO A 257 4.65 10.13 -6.06
C PRO A 257 4.87 10.84 -4.72
N THR A 258 4.49 10.22 -3.61
CA THR A 258 4.87 10.69 -2.27
C THR A 258 6.37 10.91 -2.23
N LEU A 259 7.14 10.03 -2.90
CA LEU A 259 8.54 10.24 -3.20
C LEU A 259 8.79 11.55 -3.99
N GLY A 260 8.12 11.82 -5.11
CA GLY A 260 8.30 13.05 -5.88
C GLY A 260 7.98 14.35 -5.12
N ILE A 261 7.09 14.28 -4.11
CA ILE A 261 6.81 15.37 -3.17
C ILE A 261 7.90 15.45 -2.08
N MET A 262 8.37 14.31 -1.56
CA MET A 262 9.53 14.24 -0.65
C MET A 262 10.84 14.66 -1.33
N MET A 263 10.90 14.52 -2.66
CA MET A 263 12.00 14.90 -3.53
C MET A 263 11.81 16.30 -4.15
N ASP A 264 10.79 17.05 -3.74
CA ASP A 264 10.51 18.38 -4.27
C ASP A 264 11.39 19.45 -3.57
N PRO A 265 12.33 20.11 -4.29
CA PRO A 265 13.18 21.15 -3.71
C PRO A 265 12.40 22.40 -3.30
N ARG A 266 11.13 22.56 -3.73
CA ARG A 266 10.21 23.62 -3.23
C ARG A 266 9.75 23.37 -1.78
N ILE A 267 9.89 22.14 -1.29
CA ILE A 267 9.41 21.69 0.03
C ILE A 267 10.60 21.32 0.94
N PHE A 268 11.61 20.65 0.39
CA PHE A 268 12.75 20.13 1.13
C PHE A 268 14.07 20.62 0.53
N GLU A 269 14.83 21.41 1.29
CA GLU A 269 16.18 21.84 0.87
C GLU A 269 17.12 20.63 0.78
N SER A 270 17.76 20.45 -0.38
CA SER A 270 18.59 19.27 -0.70
C SER A 270 17.85 17.95 -0.42
N PRO A 271 16.79 17.64 -1.20
CA PRO A 271 15.92 16.50 -0.91
C PRO A 271 16.67 15.16 -0.96
N GLU A 272 17.60 15.02 -1.90
CA GLU A 272 18.48 13.86 -2.11
C GLU A 272 19.34 13.49 -0.88
N ALA A 273 19.56 14.43 0.05
CA ALA A 273 20.46 14.24 1.17
C ALA A 273 19.75 13.65 2.39
N PHE A 274 20.21 12.50 2.86
CA PHE A 274 19.75 11.90 4.12
C PHE A 274 20.16 12.77 5.32
N ARG A 275 19.21 13.60 5.79
CA ARG A 275 19.35 14.52 6.93
C ARG A 275 18.26 14.24 7.97
N PRO A 276 18.48 13.34 8.95
CA PRO A 276 17.47 13.03 9.96
C PRO A 276 17.12 14.23 10.84
N ASP A 277 18.07 15.13 11.09
CA ASP A 277 17.90 16.31 11.95
C ASP A 277 16.85 17.31 11.43
N ARG A 278 16.56 17.28 10.12
CA ARG A 278 15.52 18.09 9.45
C ARG A 278 14.15 17.97 10.13
N TRP A 279 13.88 16.84 10.78
CA TRP A 279 12.60 16.55 11.45
C TRP A 279 12.58 16.95 12.94
N LEU A 280 13.69 17.44 13.48
CA LEU A 280 13.84 17.92 14.85
C LEU A 280 13.77 19.46 14.95
N GLU A 281 13.78 20.16 13.82
CA GLU A 281 13.75 21.62 13.75
C GLU A 281 12.33 22.19 14.06
N LEU A 282 12.29 23.26 14.87
CA LEU A 282 11.05 23.96 15.23
C LEU A 282 10.42 24.63 14.00
N GLY A 283 9.32 24.03 13.50
CA GLY A 283 8.60 24.51 12.31
C GLY A 283 8.55 23.50 11.15
N ALA A 284 9.10 22.29 11.31
CA ALA A 284 8.99 21.22 10.33
C ALA A 284 7.53 20.97 9.88
N LYS A 285 7.29 20.97 8.57
CA LYS A 285 5.96 20.73 7.99
C LYS A 285 5.66 19.24 7.93
N PHE A 286 4.86 18.75 8.87
CA PHE A 286 4.37 17.38 8.87
C PHE A 286 3.17 17.22 7.94
N TYR A 287 3.38 16.57 6.80
CA TYR A 287 2.29 16.13 5.92
C TYR A 287 1.87 14.70 6.31
N VAL A 288 0.84 14.60 7.15
CA VAL A 288 0.21 13.31 7.47
C VAL A 288 -0.67 12.89 6.29
N LEU A 289 -0.24 11.85 5.56
CA LEU A 289 -1.07 11.12 4.61
C LEU A 289 -1.88 10.08 5.39
N VAL A 290 -3.20 10.07 5.18
CA VAL A 290 -4.18 9.19 5.86
C VAL A 290 -4.82 8.25 4.84
#